data_AF-A0A2W1ADB2-F1
#
_entry.id   AF-A0A2W1ADB2-F1
#
_cell.length_a   1.000
_cell.length_b   1.000
_cell.length_c   1.000
_cell.angle_alpha   90.00
_cell.angle_beta   90.00
_cell.angle_gamma   90.00
#
_symmetry.space_group_name_H-M   'P 1'
#
loop_
_entity.id
_entity.type
_entity.pdbx_description
1 polymer ?
#
loop_
_entity_poly.entity_id
_entity_poly.type
_entity_poly.pdbx_seq_one_letter_code
_entity_poly.pdbx_strand_id
1 'polypeptide(L)'
;MTTEPARFIDVEGVLNFHDGGGYETTEGNRVRCRRERRAGTLHEATLESASLVRDQLGVPSVFDLRFPNEIDGPGTLGPILEAPVAHHHLSIIPDGSSAQLDE
;
A
#
# COMPACT_ATOMS: atom_id res chain seq x y z
N MET A 1 3.09 -28.45 -8.19
CA MET A 1 2.14 -27.76 -7.31
C MET A 1 2.78 -26.46 -6.88
N THR A 2 2.40 -25.35 -7.50
CA THR A 2 2.94 -24.03 -7.14
C THR A 2 2.20 -23.59 -5.90
N THR A 3 2.83 -23.67 -4.72
CA THR A 3 2.27 -23.15 -3.48
C THR A 3 1.91 -21.68 -3.71
N GLU A 4 0.65 -21.32 -3.50
CA GLU A 4 0.25 -19.92 -3.62
C GLU A 4 1.06 -19.09 -2.63
N PRO A 5 1.65 -17.96 -3.08
CA PRO A 5 2.36 -17.09 -2.16
C PRO A 5 1.39 -16.63 -1.08
N ALA A 6 1.84 -16.61 0.18
CA ALA A 6 1.06 -16.10 1.29
C ALA A 6 0.60 -14.67 0.95
N ARG A 7 -0.72 -14.47 0.95
CA ARG A 7 -1.33 -13.22 0.49
C ARG A 7 -1.06 -12.09 1.49
N PHE A 8 -1.24 -12.36 2.78
CA PHE A 8 -0.84 -11.46 3.85
C PHE A 8 0.65 -11.63 4.10
N ILE A 9 1.36 -10.50 4.13
CA ILE A 9 2.80 -10.47 4.37
C ILE A 9 3.00 -9.63 5.61
N ASP A 10 3.63 -10.21 6.61
CA ASP A 10 3.93 -9.50 7.85
C ASP A 10 5.03 -8.47 7.58
N VAL A 11 4.69 -7.20 7.79
CA VAL A 11 5.59 -6.07 7.64
C VAL A 11 5.39 -5.20 8.86
N GLU A 12 6.39 -5.19 9.74
CA GLU A 12 6.31 -4.49 11.01
C GLU A 12 6.01 -3.00 10.81
N GLY A 13 5.01 -2.50 11.55
CA GLY A 13 4.56 -1.10 11.46
C GLY A 13 3.73 -0.78 10.21
N VAL A 14 3.31 -1.79 9.44
CA VAL A 14 2.45 -1.60 8.27
C VAL A 14 1.16 -2.39 8.42
N LEU A 15 0.05 -1.66 8.52
CA LEU A 15 -1.26 -2.29 8.70
C LEU A 15 -1.77 -2.87 7.38
N ASN A 16 -2.38 -4.06 7.46
CA ASN A 16 -3.10 -4.69 6.34
C ASN A 16 -2.27 -4.87 5.06
N PHE A 17 -0.97 -5.17 5.20
CA PHE A 17 -0.08 -5.35 4.06
C PHE A 17 -0.32 -6.70 3.36
N HIS A 18 -0.73 -6.69 2.10
CA HIS A 18 -1.02 -7.92 1.35
C HIS A 18 -0.86 -7.80 -0.17
N ASP A 19 -0.64 -8.96 -0.84
CA ASP A 19 -0.74 -9.12 -2.30
C ASP A 19 -2.20 -8.92 -2.77
N GLY A 20 -2.37 -8.11 -3.81
CA GLY A 20 -3.66 -7.97 -4.51
C GLY A 20 -4.00 -9.14 -5.44
N GLY A 21 -3.05 -10.06 -5.68
CA GLY A 21 -3.25 -11.24 -6.50
C GLY A 21 -3.80 -12.47 -5.76
N GLY A 22 -3.96 -13.56 -6.50
CA GLY A 22 -4.46 -14.84 -6.00
C GLY A 22 -5.98 -15.00 -6.05
N TYR A 23 -6.74 -13.92 -6.29
CA TYR A 23 -8.19 -14.00 -6.43
C TYR A 23 -8.61 -14.74 -7.70
N GLU A 24 -9.66 -15.54 -7.57
CA GLU A 24 -10.34 -16.13 -8.71
C GLU A 24 -11.21 -15.09 -9.42
N THR A 25 -11.12 -15.09 -10.75
CA THR A 25 -11.96 -14.27 -11.62
C THR A 25 -13.23 -15.04 -11.96
N THR A 26 -14.26 -14.33 -12.42
CA THR A 26 -15.54 -14.93 -12.85
C THR A 26 -15.40 -15.92 -14.01
N GLU A 27 -14.28 -15.86 -14.74
CA GLU A 27 -13.96 -16.75 -15.87
C GLU A 27 -13.09 -17.96 -15.45
N GLY A 28 -12.84 -18.15 -14.14
CA GLY A 28 -12.01 -19.24 -13.62
C GLY A 28 -10.50 -19.01 -13.74
N ASN A 29 -10.07 -17.84 -14.23
CA ASN A 29 -8.67 -17.42 -14.18
C ASN A 29 -8.29 -16.91 -12.78
N ARG A 30 -6.99 -16.65 -12.54
CA ARG A 30 -6.48 -16.07 -11.29
C ARG A 30 -5.75 -14.75 -11.51
N VAL A 31 -5.98 -13.79 -10.61
CA VAL A 31 -5.25 -12.52 -10.58
C VAL A 31 -3.78 -12.81 -10.28
N ARG A 32 -2.88 -12.27 -11.10
CA ARG A 32 -1.44 -12.51 -10.98
C ARG A 32 -0.90 -11.90 -9.68
N CYS A 33 -0.25 -12.72 -8.85
CA CYS A 33 0.44 -12.26 -7.64
C CYS A 33 1.67 -11.38 -7.95
N ARG A 34 2.14 -10.66 -6.93
CA ARG A 34 3.36 -9.83 -6.93
C ARG A 34 3.32 -8.70 -7.96
N ARG A 35 2.12 -8.20 -8.25
CA ARG A 35 1.89 -7.07 -9.18
C ARG A 35 1.39 -5.82 -8.47
N GLU A 36 0.56 -5.99 -7.46
CA GLU A 36 0.03 -4.91 -6.64
C GLU A 36 0.08 -5.34 -5.17
N ARG A 37 0.39 -4.38 -4.31
CA ARG A 37 0.36 -4.54 -2.86
C ARG A 37 -0.60 -3.49 -2.32
N ARG A 38 -1.44 -3.90 -1.37
CA ARG A 38 -2.26 -2.98 -0.60
C ARG A 38 -1.71 -2.87 0.80
N ALA A 39 -1.77 -1.67 1.35
CA ALA A 39 -1.44 -1.36 2.73
C ALA A 39 -2.42 -0.32 3.25
N GLY A 40 -2.57 -0.24 4.58
CA GLY A 40 -3.18 0.88 5.27
C GLY A 40 -2.10 1.88 5.69
N THR A 41 -1.76 1.87 6.97
CA THR A 41 -0.75 2.76 7.56
C THR A 41 0.66 2.45 7.04
N LEU A 42 1.37 3.46 6.56
CA LEU A 42 2.79 3.38 6.17
C LEU A 42 3.72 4.16 7.10
N HIS A 43 3.20 5.12 7.87
CA HIS A 43 4.02 6.06 8.63
C HIS A 43 4.71 5.44 9.86
N GLU A 44 4.20 4.31 10.35
CA GLU A 44 4.75 3.57 11.49
C GLU A 44 5.78 2.51 11.06
N ALA A 45 6.04 2.35 9.76
CA ALA A 45 6.99 1.37 9.26
C ALA A 45 8.39 1.61 9.84
N THR A 46 9.08 0.54 10.21
CA THR A 46 10.50 0.60 10.58
C THR A 46 11.38 0.79 9.34
N LEU A 47 12.65 1.17 9.53
CA LEU A 47 13.63 1.24 8.43
C LEU A 47 13.89 -0.14 7.79
N GLU A 48 13.81 -1.21 8.59
CA GLU A 48 13.95 -2.59 8.11
C GLU A 48 12.75 -2.99 7.24
N SER A 49 11.52 -2.70 7.71
CA SER A 49 10.30 -2.88 6.92
C SER A 49 10.33 -2.08 5.62
N ALA A 50 10.83 -0.85 5.66
CA ALA A 50 10.96 -0.05 4.46
C ALA A 50 11.93 -0.68 3.44
N SER A 51 13.06 -1.20 3.90
CA SER A 51 14.02 -1.91 3.05
C SER A 51 13.45 -3.24 2.51
N LEU A 52 12.69 -3.98 3.32
CA LEU A 52 11.96 -5.17 2.88
C LEU A 52 10.99 -4.82 1.73
N VAL A 53 10.18 -3.78 1.89
CA VAL A 53 9.18 -3.37 0.89
C VAL A 53 9.82 -2.84 -0.39
N ARG A 54 10.84 -1.99 -0.28
CA ARG A 54 11.50 -1.38 -1.45
C ARG A 54 12.40 -2.37 -2.18
N ASP A 55 13.27 -3.06 -1.46
CA ASP A 55 14.40 -3.75 -2.08
C ASP A 55 14.08 -5.23 -2.33
N GLN A 56 13.40 -5.89 -1.39
CA GLN A 56 13.10 -7.32 -1.51
C GLN A 56 11.76 -7.58 -2.21
N LEU A 57 10.71 -6.82 -1.87
CA LEU A 57 9.43 -6.90 -2.55
C LEU A 57 9.39 -6.10 -3.85
N GLY A 58 10.36 -5.19 -4.06
CA GLY A 58 10.59 -4.49 -5.31
C GLY A 58 9.49 -3.50 -5.65
N VAL A 59 8.94 -2.79 -4.67
CA VAL A 59 7.90 -1.78 -4.89
C VAL A 59 8.53 -0.48 -5.41
N PRO A 60 8.30 -0.08 -6.68
CA PRO A 60 8.95 1.10 -7.25
C PRO A 60 8.12 2.38 -7.08
N SER A 61 6.82 2.22 -6.83
CA SER A 61 5.85 3.32 -6.79
C SER A 61 4.82 3.05 -5.71
N VAL A 62 4.41 4.11 -5.01
CA VAL A 62 3.28 4.07 -4.07
C VAL A 62 2.25 5.10 -4.51
N PHE A 63 1.01 4.64 -4.61
CA PHE A 63 -0.16 5.47 -4.88
C PHE A 63 -0.86 5.75 -3.56
N ASP A 64 -0.65 6.94 -2.99
CA ASP A 64 -1.26 7.36 -1.74
C ASP A 64 -2.63 7.99 -2.03
N LEU A 65 -3.68 7.35 -1.51
CA LEU A 65 -5.07 7.71 -1.77
C LEU A 65 -5.67 8.56 -0.64
N ARG A 66 -4.90 8.82 0.41
CA ARG A 66 -5.32 9.62 1.57
C ARG A 66 -5.67 11.06 1.17
N PHE A 67 -6.47 11.72 2.00
CA PHE A 67 -6.77 13.14 1.84
C PHE A 67 -5.53 14.01 2.10
N PRO A 68 -5.43 15.20 1.50
CA PRO A 68 -4.27 16.08 1.72
C PRO A 68 -4.01 16.38 3.20
N ASN A 69 -5.06 16.57 4.00
CA ASN A 69 -4.95 16.82 5.45
C ASN A 69 -4.39 15.63 6.25
N GLU A 70 -4.44 14.40 5.73
CA GLU A 70 -3.86 13.22 6.38
C GLU A 70 -2.34 13.14 6.17
N ILE A 71 -1.78 13.91 5.22
CA ILE A 71 -0.35 13.85 4.86
C ILE A 71 0.40 15.16 5.05
N ASP A 72 -0.27 16.26 5.38
CA ASP A 72 0.32 17.60 5.51
C ASP A 72 1.22 17.80 6.76
N GLY A 73 1.31 16.80 7.64
CA GLY A 73 2.08 16.85 8.88
C GLY A 73 3.49 16.23 8.80
N PRO A 74 4.41 16.61 9.71
CA PRO A 74 5.70 15.94 9.83
C PRO A 74 5.50 14.47 10.25
N GLY A 75 6.19 13.56 9.56
CA GLY A 75 6.17 12.12 9.88
C GLY A 75 4.98 11.34 9.33
N THR A 76 4.06 11.95 8.59
CA THR A 76 2.84 11.29 8.04
C THR A 76 3.08 10.34 6.87
N LEU A 77 4.25 10.41 6.23
CA LEU A 77 4.60 9.63 5.03
C LEU A 77 5.31 8.31 5.36
N GLY A 78 6.16 8.30 6.39
CA GLY A 78 6.96 7.14 6.78
C GLY A 78 8.12 6.80 5.85
N PRO A 79 9.01 5.89 6.28
CA PRO A 79 10.25 5.58 5.57
C PRO A 79 10.04 4.82 4.27
N ILE A 80 8.90 4.16 4.05
CA ILE A 80 8.59 3.45 2.79
C ILE A 80 8.54 4.43 1.62
N LEU A 81 8.07 5.66 1.84
CA LEU A 81 7.89 6.68 0.80
C LEU A 81 9.16 7.49 0.50
N GLU A 82 10.26 7.22 1.20
CA GLU A 82 11.55 7.84 0.91
C GLU A 82 12.15 7.31 -0.41
N ALA A 83 12.98 8.14 -1.05
CA ALA A 83 13.66 7.77 -2.30
C ALA A 83 14.38 6.41 -2.18
N PRO A 84 14.36 5.56 -3.23
CA PRO A 84 14.03 5.86 -4.62
C PRO A 84 12.56 5.60 -5.03
N VAL A 85 11.63 5.42 -4.09
CA VAL A 85 10.23 5.15 -4.42
C VAL A 85 9.56 6.39 -5.03
N ALA A 86 8.84 6.19 -6.13
CA ALA A 86 7.99 7.24 -6.69
C ALA A 86 6.69 7.34 -5.89
N HIS A 87 6.54 8.40 -5.10
CA HIS A 87 5.33 8.69 -4.36
C HIS A 87 4.34 9.49 -5.22
N HIS A 88 3.17 8.91 -5.48
CA HIS A 88 2.08 9.53 -6.23
C HIS A 88 0.88 9.75 -5.29
N HIS A 89 0.67 10.99 -4.86
CA HIS A 89 -0.53 11.34 -4.08
C HIS A 89 -1.70 11.58 -5.04
N LEU A 90 -2.69 10.67 -5.01
CA LEU A 90 -3.87 10.64 -5.86
C LEU A 90 -5.12 10.51 -4.99
N SER A 91 -5.40 11.56 -4.21
CA SER A 91 -6.52 11.54 -3.27
C SER A 91 -7.85 11.19 -3.96
N ILE A 92 -8.64 10.29 -3.35
CA ILE A 92 -9.90 9.81 -3.94
C ILE A 92 -10.99 10.89 -3.91
N ILE A 93 -10.93 11.84 -2.98
CA ILE A 93 -11.91 12.91 -2.86
C ILE A 93 -11.21 14.25 -3.05
N PRO A 94 -11.68 15.11 -3.98
CA PRO A 94 -11.09 16.42 -4.19
C PRO A 94 -11.29 17.32 -2.97
N ASP A 95 -10.34 18.24 -2.77
CA ASP A 95 -10.39 19.23 -1.70
C ASP A 95 -11.74 19.96 -1.67
N GLY A 96 -12.37 19.98 -0.49
CA GLY A 96 -13.65 20.68 -0.26
C GLY A 96 -14.90 19.80 -0.34
N SER A 97 -14.79 18.52 -0.67
CA SER A 97 -15.90 17.55 -0.49
C SER A 97 -15.74 16.87 0.87
N SER A 98 -16.46 17.34 1.89
CA SER A 98 -16.66 16.52 3.09
C SER A 98 -17.49 15.30 2.68
N ALA A 99 -16.87 14.11 2.63
CA ALA A 99 -17.63 12.87 2.66
C ALA A 99 -18.30 12.79 4.03
N GLN A 100 -19.50 13.34 4.12
CA GLN A 100 -20.38 13.06 5.23
C GLN A 100 -20.81 11.60 5.04
N LEU A 101 -20.17 10.71 5.80
CA LEU A 101 -20.66 9.34 5.95
C LEU A 101 -21.88 9.46 6.85
N ASP A 102 -23.06 9.48 6.23
CA ASP A 102 -24.30 9.30 6.97
C ASP A 102 -24.26 7.88 7.58
N GLU A 103 -24.37 7.79 8.92
CA GLU A 103 -24.45 6.54 9.69
C GLU A 103 -25.71 5.72 9.38
#